data_AF-A0A919Y8K5-F1
#
_entry.id   AF-A0A919Y8K5-F1
#
_cell.length_a   1.000
_cell.length_b   1.000
_cell.length_c   1.000
_cell.angle_alpha   90.00
_cell.angle_beta   90.00
_cell.angle_gamma   90.00
#
_symmetry.space_group_name_H-M   'P 1'
#
loop_
_entity.id
_entity.type
_entity.pdbx_description
1 polymer ?
#
loop_
_entity_poly.entity_id
_entity_poly.type
_entity_poly.pdbx_seq_one_letter_code
_entity_poly.pdbx_strand_id
1 'polypeptide(L)'
;MTKPKPIMLMAALSAVLLLSACGNNSQAGTTVPGNQPESNATNQTQAGNNNTDSANNALTDPVDSNPENDKPSEEILIDIDQTPKPIENKGSFDFQVKQVPEGYRLQEMQWSSENNNTVNTFEEAIEHGQTGEDGFYISGDGQFMGFFYPEDMKGEAGKVTFVFVNEQGQELTWEQEITLN
;
A
#
# COMPACT_ATOMS: atom_id res chain seq x y z
N MET A 1 -23.76 53.78 1.92
CA MET A 1 -23.70 54.26 3.32
C MET A 1 -23.69 53.03 4.24
N THR A 2 -22.51 52.53 4.56
CA THR A 2 -22.29 51.24 5.24
C THR A 2 -22.24 51.39 6.76
N LYS A 3 -22.81 50.43 7.49
CA LYS A 3 -22.75 50.36 8.96
C LYS A 3 -21.86 49.18 9.38
N PRO A 4 -20.72 49.39 10.06
CA PRO A 4 -19.99 48.29 10.68
C PRO A 4 -20.80 47.73 11.87
N LYS A 5 -20.73 46.42 12.09
CA LYS A 5 -21.19 45.76 13.33
C LYS A 5 -19.96 45.44 14.20
N PRO A 6 -20.04 45.55 15.53
CA PRO A 6 -18.89 45.29 16.39
C PRO A 6 -18.55 43.80 16.44
N ILE A 7 -17.25 43.50 16.43
CA ILE A 7 -16.70 42.18 16.74
C ILE A 7 -16.87 41.94 18.24
N MET A 8 -17.51 40.84 18.64
CA MET A 8 -17.64 40.47 20.04
C MET A 8 -16.50 39.52 20.44
N LEU A 9 -15.51 40.07 21.13
CA LEU A 9 -14.37 39.32 21.64
C LEU A 9 -14.76 38.68 22.99
N MET A 10 -14.73 37.34 23.05
CA MET A 10 -14.87 36.56 24.28
C MET A 10 -13.59 35.75 24.49
N ALA A 11 -13.09 35.72 25.72
CA ALA A 11 -11.74 35.26 26.03
C ALA A 11 -11.73 34.06 26.98
N ALA A 12 -10.76 33.17 26.73
CA ALA A 12 -10.08 32.27 27.67
C ALA A 12 -10.90 31.49 28.72
N LEU A 13 -10.66 30.17 28.73
CA LEU A 13 -9.96 29.58 29.89
C LEU A 13 -9.12 28.37 29.48
N SER A 14 -8.03 28.13 30.21
CA SER A 14 -7.04 27.08 29.92
C SER A 14 -7.16 25.90 30.87
N ALA A 15 -6.90 24.68 30.39
CA ALA A 15 -6.50 23.55 31.21
C ALA A 15 -5.57 22.61 30.41
N VAL A 16 -4.38 22.35 30.95
CA VAL A 16 -3.43 21.35 30.40
C VAL A 16 -3.50 20.10 31.27
N LEU A 17 -3.63 18.92 30.64
CA LEU A 17 -3.26 17.65 31.25
C LEU A 17 -2.51 16.77 30.25
N LEU A 18 -1.18 16.75 30.38
CA LEU A 18 -0.33 15.72 29.81
C LEU A 18 -0.30 14.52 30.76
N LEU A 19 -0.48 13.31 30.23
CA LEU A 19 -0.19 12.06 30.96
C LEU A 19 0.59 11.10 30.04
N SER A 20 1.92 11.16 30.14
CA SER A 20 2.85 10.28 29.43
C SER A 20 3.52 9.30 30.41
N ALA A 21 3.03 8.07 30.44
CA ALA A 21 3.57 6.93 31.20
C ALA A 21 2.93 5.62 30.70
N CYS A 22 3.58 4.46 30.62
CA CYS A 22 5.01 4.12 30.71
C CYS A 22 5.25 2.85 29.86
N GLY A 23 6.44 2.71 29.26
CA GLY A 23 6.90 1.41 28.73
C GLY A 23 7.57 0.56 29.82
N ASN A 24 7.61 -0.76 29.66
CA ASN A 24 8.43 -1.64 30.50
C ASN A 24 8.94 -2.87 29.71
N ASN A 25 10.23 -2.88 29.35
CA ASN A 25 10.93 -4.04 28.79
C ASN A 25 11.84 -4.67 29.84
N SER A 26 11.48 -5.86 30.34
CA SER A 26 12.28 -6.78 31.19
C SER A 26 11.43 -8.00 31.57
N GLN A 27 11.93 -9.22 31.78
CA GLN A 27 13.25 -9.84 31.51
C GLN A 27 13.06 -11.37 31.56
N ALA A 28 13.97 -12.18 31.00
CA ALA A 28 13.84 -13.64 30.91
C ALA A 28 14.54 -14.42 32.05
N GLY A 29 14.00 -15.61 32.36
CA GLY A 29 14.62 -16.68 33.18
C GLY A 29 14.29 -16.67 34.68
N THR A 30 14.47 -17.76 35.46
CA THR A 30 14.70 -19.18 35.12
C THR A 30 14.54 -20.05 36.39
N THR A 31 13.99 -21.28 36.30
CA THR A 31 14.12 -22.32 37.37
C THR A 31 14.16 -23.74 36.80
N VAL A 32 15.12 -24.56 37.27
CA VAL A 32 15.43 -25.95 36.86
C VAL A 32 15.90 -26.72 38.12
N PRO A 33 15.38 -27.91 38.45
CA PRO A 33 16.08 -29.20 38.17
C PRO A 33 15.14 -30.39 37.88
N GLY A 34 15.57 -31.57 37.41
CA GLY A 34 16.91 -32.05 36.98
C GLY A 34 17.11 -33.56 37.26
N ASN A 35 17.88 -34.29 36.43
CA ASN A 35 18.68 -35.50 36.78
C ASN A 35 19.39 -36.16 35.56
N GLN A 36 20.59 -36.69 35.79
CA GLN A 36 21.41 -37.61 34.94
C GLN A 36 21.69 -38.90 35.77
N PRO A 37 22.18 -40.06 35.25
CA PRO A 37 23.49 -40.30 34.58
C PRO A 37 23.36 -40.96 33.17
N GLU A 38 24.31 -40.93 32.21
CA GLU A 38 25.64 -41.59 32.10
C GLU A 38 25.61 -43.14 32.13
N SER A 39 26.33 -43.93 31.30
CA SER A 39 27.26 -43.72 30.14
C SER A 39 27.21 -45.01 29.24
N ASN A 40 28.11 -45.46 28.33
CA ASN A 40 29.53 -45.19 27.98
C ASN A 40 29.92 -45.87 26.61
N ALA A 41 31.13 -45.60 26.08
CA ALA A 41 31.94 -46.40 25.12
C ALA A 41 31.46 -46.60 23.64
N THR A 42 32.32 -46.74 22.60
CA THR A 42 33.77 -46.47 22.38
C THR A 42 34.08 -46.43 20.85
N ASN A 43 35.14 -45.71 20.46
CA ASN A 43 35.94 -45.68 19.20
C ASN A 43 35.89 -46.95 18.29
N GLN A 44 36.16 -46.91 16.97
CA GLN A 44 37.45 -46.49 16.36
C GLN A 44 37.41 -46.24 14.82
N THR A 45 38.53 -45.77 14.25
CA THR A 45 38.72 -45.21 12.88
C THR A 45 39.63 -46.06 11.96
N GLN A 46 39.82 -45.60 10.70
CA GLN A 46 40.73 -46.06 9.62
C GLN A 46 40.15 -47.09 8.62
N ALA A 47 40.53 -47.13 7.33
CA ALA A 47 41.13 -46.15 6.40
C ALA A 47 41.15 -46.72 4.95
N GLY A 48 41.27 -45.87 3.90
CA GLY A 48 41.73 -46.32 2.56
C GLY A 48 41.14 -45.67 1.30
N ASN A 49 41.95 -44.81 0.65
CA ASN A 49 42.24 -44.63 -0.79
C ASN A 49 41.27 -45.28 -1.85
N ASN A 50 40.94 -44.67 -3.01
CA ASN A 50 41.85 -44.01 -3.98
C ASN A 50 41.09 -43.18 -5.07
N ASN A 51 41.82 -42.43 -5.92
CA ASN A 51 41.32 -41.63 -7.07
C ASN A 51 40.70 -42.45 -8.22
N THR A 52 39.90 -41.79 -9.09
CA THR A 52 40.13 -41.67 -10.56
C THR A 52 39.29 -40.52 -11.14
N ASP A 53 39.81 -39.81 -12.15
CA ASP A 53 39.19 -38.67 -12.83
C ASP A 53 38.00 -39.01 -13.74
N SER A 54 37.14 -38.01 -13.99
CA SER A 54 36.54 -37.76 -15.31
C SER A 54 36.08 -36.31 -15.42
N ALA A 55 36.13 -35.74 -16.62
CA ALA A 55 36.09 -34.29 -16.84
C ALA A 55 34.91 -33.84 -17.72
N ASN A 56 34.67 -32.52 -17.68
CA ASN A 56 33.98 -31.71 -18.69
C ASN A 56 32.57 -32.13 -19.12
N ASN A 57 31.60 -31.25 -18.88
CA ASN A 57 31.26 -30.34 -19.98
C ASN A 57 30.72 -29.00 -19.46
N ALA A 58 31.13 -27.91 -20.11
CA ALA A 58 30.56 -26.59 -19.90
C ALA A 58 29.75 -26.21 -21.14
N LEU A 59 28.42 -26.14 -21.00
CA LEU A 59 27.61 -25.32 -21.90
C LEU A 59 27.49 -23.95 -21.25
N THR A 60 28.14 -22.97 -21.88
CA THR A 60 27.84 -21.55 -21.66
C THR A 60 26.90 -21.14 -22.78
N ASP A 61 25.61 -21.25 -22.52
CA ASP A 61 24.63 -20.64 -23.42
C ASP A 61 24.89 -19.13 -23.48
N PRO A 62 24.88 -18.52 -24.67
CA PRO A 62 25.00 -17.08 -24.78
C PRO A 62 23.74 -16.45 -24.18
N VAL A 63 23.88 -15.83 -23.01
CA VAL A 63 22.90 -14.88 -22.51
C VAL A 63 22.77 -13.78 -23.55
N ASP A 64 21.61 -13.70 -24.18
CA ASP A 64 21.25 -12.64 -25.11
C ASP A 64 20.96 -11.37 -24.30
N SER A 65 22.03 -10.71 -23.88
CA SER A 65 21.98 -9.39 -23.26
C SER A 65 21.61 -8.33 -24.30
N ASN A 66 20.41 -8.44 -24.88
CA ASN A 66 19.70 -7.27 -25.38
C ASN A 66 19.42 -6.38 -24.15
N PRO A 67 20.03 -5.18 -24.04
CA PRO A 67 19.65 -4.27 -22.98
C PRO A 67 18.21 -3.84 -23.25
N GLU A 68 17.29 -4.25 -22.38
CA GLU A 68 15.99 -3.59 -22.32
C GLU A 68 16.24 -2.10 -22.09
N ASN A 69 15.43 -1.27 -22.75
CA ASN A 69 15.73 0.14 -22.93
C ASN A 69 15.48 0.89 -21.61
N ASP A 70 16.51 0.94 -20.74
CA ASP A 70 16.58 1.58 -19.41
C ASP A 70 16.28 3.10 -19.44
N LYS A 71 15.09 3.44 -19.88
CA LYS A 71 14.47 4.75 -19.79
C LYS A 71 13.20 4.58 -18.95
N PRO A 72 12.97 5.42 -17.93
CA PRO A 72 11.68 5.44 -17.28
C PRO A 72 10.60 5.75 -18.34
N SER A 73 9.54 4.94 -18.36
CA SER A 73 8.44 5.17 -19.30
C SER A 73 7.69 6.44 -18.91
N GLU A 74 7.28 7.21 -19.92
CA GLU A 74 6.44 8.40 -19.76
C GLU A 74 4.94 8.04 -19.63
N GLU A 75 4.61 6.74 -19.67
CA GLU A 75 3.24 6.22 -19.63
C GLU A 75 2.79 5.86 -18.19
N ILE A 76 1.57 6.26 -17.81
CA ILE A 76 0.90 5.84 -16.57
C ILE A 76 0.08 4.59 -16.87
N LEU A 77 0.27 3.54 -16.07
CA LEU A 77 -0.47 2.27 -16.18
C LEU A 77 -1.19 1.97 -14.87
N ILE A 78 -2.50 1.77 -14.93
CA ILE A 78 -3.36 1.43 -13.79
C ILE A 78 -4.30 0.30 -14.22
N ASP A 79 -4.34 -0.77 -13.44
CA ASP A 79 -5.38 -1.82 -13.57
C ASP A 79 -6.56 -1.48 -12.65
N ILE A 80 -7.79 -1.69 -13.11
CA ILE A 80 -9.01 -1.62 -12.29
C ILE A 80 -9.64 -3.02 -12.21
N ASP A 81 -9.83 -3.53 -11.00
CA ASP A 81 -10.56 -4.78 -10.75
C ASP A 81 -11.95 -4.49 -10.18
N GLN A 82 -12.96 -4.64 -11.04
CA GLN A 82 -14.38 -4.56 -10.67
C GLN A 82 -15.00 -5.93 -10.33
N THR A 83 -14.20 -6.94 -9.96
CA THR A 83 -14.71 -8.24 -9.50
C THR A 83 -15.61 -8.05 -8.27
N PRO A 84 -16.92 -8.40 -8.33
CA PRO A 84 -17.86 -8.09 -7.27
C PRO A 84 -17.48 -8.72 -5.93
N LYS A 85 -17.31 -7.87 -4.90
CA LYS A 85 -16.95 -8.28 -3.54
C LYS A 85 -18.22 -8.51 -2.70
N PRO A 86 -18.26 -9.51 -1.80
CA PRO A 86 -19.43 -9.80 -0.97
C PRO A 86 -19.54 -8.83 0.22
N ILE A 87 -19.79 -7.55 -0.07
CA ILE A 87 -19.96 -6.46 0.90
C ILE A 87 -21.46 -6.17 1.05
N GLU A 88 -21.94 -5.96 2.27
CA GLU A 88 -23.37 -5.70 2.51
C GLU A 88 -23.72 -4.23 2.29
N ASN A 89 -24.75 -3.96 1.47
CA ASN A 89 -25.31 -2.62 1.18
C ASN A 89 -24.31 -1.61 0.54
N LYS A 90 -23.25 -2.12 -0.11
CA LYS A 90 -22.23 -1.35 -0.82
C LYS A 90 -21.75 -2.09 -2.07
N GLY A 91 -21.14 -1.36 -2.99
CA GLY A 91 -20.24 -1.90 -4.01
C GLY A 91 -18.80 -1.46 -3.76
N SER A 92 -17.85 -2.05 -4.49
CA SER A 92 -16.49 -1.54 -4.58
C SER A 92 -15.82 -1.93 -5.89
N PHE A 93 -14.75 -1.22 -6.26
CA PHE A 93 -13.71 -1.73 -7.15
C PHE A 93 -12.35 -1.52 -6.49
N ASP A 94 -11.39 -2.39 -6.79
CA ASP A 94 -9.97 -2.14 -6.46
C ASP A 94 -9.28 -1.53 -7.68
N PHE A 95 -8.16 -0.84 -7.46
CA PHE A 95 -7.23 -0.48 -8.51
C PHE A 95 -5.79 -0.72 -8.07
N GLN A 96 -4.87 -0.89 -9.01
CA GLN A 96 -3.43 -0.85 -8.72
C GLN A 96 -2.70 -0.06 -9.78
N VAL A 97 -2.00 0.97 -9.33
CA VAL A 97 -1.04 1.73 -10.13
C VAL A 97 0.17 0.83 -10.40
N LYS A 98 0.37 0.41 -11.64
CA LYS A 98 1.48 -0.46 -12.07
C LYS A 98 2.71 0.33 -12.46
N GLN A 99 2.52 1.53 -13.03
CA GLN A 99 3.59 2.38 -13.54
C GLN A 99 3.18 3.85 -13.45
N VAL A 100 4.14 4.70 -13.07
CA VAL A 100 4.06 6.16 -13.09
C VAL A 100 5.43 6.68 -13.56
N PRO A 101 5.50 7.77 -14.33
CA PRO A 101 6.78 8.42 -14.67
C PRO A 101 7.57 8.84 -13.44
N GLU A 102 8.91 8.83 -13.55
CA GLU A 102 9.81 9.13 -12.43
C GLU A 102 9.56 10.53 -11.84
N GLY A 103 9.56 10.63 -10.51
CA GLY A 103 9.36 11.89 -9.78
C GLY A 103 7.91 12.34 -9.64
N TYR A 104 6.94 11.65 -10.24
CA TYR A 104 5.50 11.85 -10.01
C TYR A 104 4.98 10.93 -8.91
N ARG A 105 4.02 11.43 -8.11
CA ARG A 105 3.26 10.67 -7.10
C ARG A 105 1.77 10.87 -7.31
N LEU A 106 0.93 9.91 -6.90
CA LEU A 106 -0.51 10.10 -6.84
C LEU A 106 -0.84 11.23 -5.84
N GLN A 107 -1.72 12.16 -6.21
CA GLN A 107 -2.10 13.30 -5.39
C GLN A 107 -3.60 13.35 -5.11
N GLU A 108 -4.42 12.95 -6.10
CA GLU A 108 -5.89 13.01 -6.01
C GLU A 108 -6.53 11.90 -6.86
N MET A 109 -7.67 11.42 -6.42
CA MET A 109 -8.54 10.46 -7.10
C MET A 109 -9.94 11.04 -7.21
N GLN A 110 -10.58 10.86 -8.38
CA GLN A 110 -11.92 11.36 -8.65
C GLN A 110 -12.80 10.28 -9.28
N TRP A 111 -14.07 10.25 -8.89
CA TRP A 111 -15.17 9.58 -9.60
C TRP A 111 -16.16 10.65 -10.04
N SER A 112 -16.49 10.68 -11.34
CA SER A 112 -17.42 11.66 -11.91
C SER A 112 -18.44 10.97 -12.82
N SER A 113 -19.72 11.15 -12.55
CA SER A 113 -20.86 10.60 -13.29
C SER A 113 -21.93 11.68 -13.54
N GLU A 114 -23.12 11.30 -14.05
CA GLU A 114 -24.21 12.27 -14.23
C GLU A 114 -24.79 12.76 -12.89
N ASN A 115 -24.82 11.92 -11.85
CA ASN A 115 -25.48 12.22 -10.57
C ASN A 115 -24.50 12.43 -9.42
N ASN A 116 -23.33 11.79 -9.46
CA ASN A 116 -22.36 11.76 -8.35
C ASN A 116 -21.00 12.33 -8.77
N ASN A 117 -20.34 13.00 -7.83
CA ASN A 117 -18.95 13.42 -8.01
C ASN A 117 -18.22 13.32 -6.67
N THR A 118 -17.27 12.39 -6.59
CA THR A 118 -16.43 12.14 -5.40
C THR A 118 -15.01 12.50 -5.72
N VAL A 119 -14.36 13.28 -4.85
CA VAL A 119 -12.94 13.66 -4.96
C VAL A 119 -12.30 13.37 -3.62
N ASN A 120 -11.16 12.67 -3.63
CA ASN A 120 -10.35 12.40 -2.44
C ASN A 120 -8.88 12.67 -2.77
N THR A 121 -8.20 13.41 -1.90
CA THR A 121 -6.74 13.48 -1.88
C THR A 121 -6.13 12.13 -1.50
N PHE A 122 -4.83 11.96 -1.78
CA PHE A 122 -4.05 10.80 -1.34
C PHE A 122 -4.10 10.64 0.19
N GLU A 123 -4.04 11.74 0.93
CA GLU A 123 -4.14 11.80 2.39
C GLU A 123 -5.52 11.38 2.92
N GLU A 124 -6.61 11.88 2.34
CA GLU A 124 -7.98 11.48 2.71
C GLU A 124 -8.22 9.99 2.44
N ALA A 125 -7.74 9.46 1.31
CA ALA A 125 -7.87 8.04 1.01
C ALA A 125 -7.13 7.13 2.01
N ILE A 126 -6.03 7.60 2.60
CA ILE A 126 -5.33 6.90 3.69
C ILE A 126 -6.16 6.94 4.99
N GLU A 127 -6.91 8.01 5.27
CA GLU A 127 -7.85 8.06 6.40
C GLU A 127 -9.04 7.12 6.17
N HIS A 128 -9.66 7.16 4.99
CA HIS A 128 -10.76 6.28 4.59
C HIS A 128 -10.35 4.79 4.63
N GLY A 129 -9.10 4.46 4.26
CA GLY A 129 -8.54 3.11 4.38
C GLY A 129 -8.28 2.63 5.81
N GLN A 130 -8.42 3.50 6.81
CA GLN A 130 -8.40 3.16 8.24
C GLN A 130 -9.81 3.13 8.86
N THR A 131 -10.74 3.95 8.38
CA THR A 131 -12.11 4.06 8.94
C THR A 131 -13.14 3.18 8.22
N GLY A 132 -12.93 2.85 6.95
CA GLY A 132 -13.90 2.14 6.11
C GLY A 132 -14.98 3.04 5.51
N GLU A 133 -14.67 4.33 5.31
CA GLU A 133 -15.59 5.31 4.71
C GLU A 133 -15.72 5.18 3.18
N ASP A 134 -16.82 5.72 2.65
CA ASP A 134 -17.10 5.75 1.20
C ASP A 134 -16.18 6.71 0.44
N GLY A 135 -15.99 6.47 -0.85
CA GLY A 135 -14.99 7.16 -1.68
C GLY A 135 -13.73 6.32 -1.87
N PHE A 136 -12.63 6.96 -2.26
CA PHE A 136 -11.37 6.27 -2.49
C PHE A 136 -10.69 5.90 -1.17
N TYR A 137 -10.05 4.74 -1.13
CA TYR A 137 -9.30 4.25 0.02
C TYR A 137 -7.92 3.71 -0.36
N ILE A 138 -7.00 3.80 0.59
CA ILE A 138 -5.66 3.21 0.56
C ILE A 138 -5.44 2.55 1.93
N SER A 139 -5.35 1.22 1.99
CA SER A 139 -5.05 0.50 3.25
C SER A 139 -3.69 0.92 3.79
N GLY A 140 -3.47 0.83 5.11
CA GLY A 140 -2.36 1.53 5.79
C GLY A 140 -0.92 1.26 5.31
N ASP A 141 -0.66 0.19 4.57
CA ASP A 141 0.64 -0.14 3.94
C ASP A 141 0.66 0.03 2.40
N GLY A 142 -0.45 0.45 1.80
CA GLY A 142 -0.66 0.55 0.36
C GLY A 142 -1.05 -0.76 -0.34
N GLN A 143 -1.23 -1.89 0.38
CA GLN A 143 -1.50 -3.18 -0.25
C GLN A 143 -2.85 -3.23 -1.01
N PHE A 144 -3.87 -2.55 -0.50
CA PHE A 144 -5.21 -2.48 -1.09
C PHE A 144 -5.58 -1.03 -1.36
N MET A 145 -5.85 -0.70 -2.62
CA MET A 145 -6.36 0.59 -3.05
C MET A 145 -7.65 0.37 -3.82
N GLY A 146 -8.65 1.23 -3.62
CA GLY A 146 -9.96 1.04 -4.24
C GLY A 146 -10.91 2.20 -4.04
N PHE A 147 -12.17 1.97 -4.38
CA PHE A 147 -13.28 2.92 -4.24
C PHE A 147 -14.48 2.18 -3.64
N PHE A 148 -14.96 2.61 -2.47
CA PHE A 148 -16.22 2.15 -1.88
C PHE A 148 -17.36 3.08 -2.28
N TYR A 149 -18.52 2.50 -2.59
CA TYR A 149 -19.72 3.26 -2.94
C TYR A 149 -20.98 2.63 -2.35
N PRO A 150 -22.00 3.44 -2.01
CA PRO A 150 -23.30 2.93 -1.58
C PRO A 150 -24.04 2.19 -2.70
N GLU A 151 -25.00 1.35 -2.30
CA GLU A 151 -25.76 0.45 -3.18
C GLU A 151 -26.50 1.17 -4.34
N ASP A 152 -26.88 2.44 -4.14
CA ASP A 152 -27.61 3.27 -5.13
C ASP A 152 -26.74 3.81 -6.26
N MET A 153 -25.41 3.68 -6.17
CA MET A 153 -24.48 3.97 -7.26
C MET A 153 -24.22 2.76 -8.18
N LYS A 154 -24.75 1.57 -7.88
CA LYS A 154 -24.57 0.39 -8.74
C LYS A 154 -25.25 0.55 -10.10
N GLY A 155 -24.55 0.16 -11.16
CA GLY A 155 -24.95 0.39 -12.53
C GLY A 155 -24.75 1.82 -13.02
N GLU A 156 -24.22 2.74 -12.21
CA GLU A 156 -23.87 4.08 -12.67
C GLU A 156 -22.65 4.04 -13.60
N ALA A 157 -22.79 4.63 -14.78
CA ALA A 157 -21.70 4.86 -15.71
C ALA A 157 -21.04 6.22 -15.42
N GLY A 158 -19.72 6.25 -15.46
CA GLY A 158 -18.93 7.42 -15.13
C GLY A 158 -17.45 7.22 -15.43
N LYS A 159 -16.65 8.18 -15.02
CA LYS A 159 -15.21 8.23 -15.28
C LYS A 159 -14.47 8.27 -13.95
N VAL A 160 -13.52 7.35 -13.78
CA VAL A 160 -12.50 7.46 -12.74
C VAL A 160 -11.31 8.24 -13.29
N THR A 161 -10.71 9.08 -12.46
CA THR A 161 -9.59 9.96 -12.82
C THR A 161 -8.57 9.97 -11.70
N PHE A 162 -7.29 9.79 -12.06
CA PHE A 162 -6.16 9.80 -11.13
C PHE A 162 -5.22 10.95 -11.52
N VAL A 163 -4.98 11.86 -10.59
CA VAL A 163 -4.08 13.02 -10.79
C VAL A 163 -2.76 12.74 -10.08
N PHE A 164 -1.68 12.76 -10.85
CA PHE A 164 -0.32 12.58 -10.38
C PHE A 164 0.44 13.91 -10.47
N VAL A 165 1.24 14.25 -9.46
CA VAL A 165 2.00 15.51 -9.42
C VAL A 165 3.47 15.27 -9.10
N ASN A 166 4.36 16.06 -9.71
CA ASN A 166 5.80 16.03 -9.40
C ASN A 166 6.23 17.15 -8.43
N GLU A 167 7.52 17.20 -8.06
CA GLU A 167 8.07 18.23 -7.16
C GLU A 167 7.98 19.67 -7.72
N GLN A 168 7.81 19.83 -9.03
CA GLN A 168 7.67 21.14 -9.69
C GLN A 168 6.21 21.61 -9.76
N GLY A 169 5.25 20.82 -9.26
CA GLY A 169 3.82 21.11 -9.38
C GLY A 169 3.27 20.90 -10.79
N GLN A 170 3.94 20.09 -11.63
CA GLN A 170 3.39 19.66 -12.91
C GLN A 170 2.48 18.45 -12.67
N GLU A 171 1.32 18.45 -13.32
CA GLU A 171 0.30 17.40 -13.22
C GLU A 171 0.31 16.49 -14.45
N LEU A 172 0.07 15.20 -14.23
CA LEU A 172 -0.32 14.23 -15.24
C LEU A 172 -1.63 13.58 -14.80
N THR A 173 -2.50 13.27 -15.77
CA THR A 173 -3.84 12.72 -15.52
C THR A 173 -4.01 11.42 -16.28
N TRP A 174 -4.48 10.39 -15.59
CA TRP A 174 -4.97 9.16 -16.20
C TRP A 174 -6.47 9.06 -15.98
N GLU A 175 -7.24 8.62 -16.98
CA GLU A 175 -8.69 8.55 -16.91
C GLU A 175 -9.21 7.25 -17.56
N GLN A 176 -10.26 6.66 -17.00
CA GLN A 176 -10.99 5.56 -17.63
C GLN A 176 -12.51 5.66 -17.37
N GLU A 177 -13.31 5.47 -18.42
CA GLU A 177 -14.76 5.27 -18.30
C GLU A 177 -15.08 3.83 -17.88
N ILE A 178 -15.91 3.68 -16.84
CA ILE A 178 -16.37 2.39 -16.31
C ILE A 178 -17.86 2.47 -15.92
N THR A 179 -18.46 1.32 -15.63
CA THR A 179 -19.78 1.21 -14.99
C THR A 179 -19.62 0.42 -13.70
N LEU A 180 -20.18 0.93 -12.61
CA LEU A 180 -20.09 0.32 -11.27
C LEU A 180 -20.96 -0.95 -11.19
N ASN A 181 -20.52 -1.95 -10.41
CA ASN A 181 -21.06 -3.33 -10.39
C ASN A 181 -21.87 -3.70 -9.14
#